data_AF-A0A1G9DHH0-F1
#
_entry.id   AF-A0A1G9DHH0-F1
#
_cell.length_a   1.000
_cell.length_b   1.000
_cell.length_c   1.000
_cell.angle_alpha   90.00
_cell.angle_beta   90.00
_cell.angle_gamma   90.00
#
_symmetry.space_group_name_H-M   'P 1'
#
loop_
_entity.id
_entity.type
_entity.pdbx_description
1 polymer ?
#
loop_
_entity_poly.entity_id
_entity_poly.type
_entity_poly.pdbx_seq_one_letter_code
_entity_poly.pdbx_strand_id
1 'polypeptide(L)'
;MEHKKIISSFNKQINKAKKEGVSQKEIDQYYDLIKQSILDDIKDGFKETIARNLTLGIGVHSGEYPKHLILNGEKEGWKYVTRYLLWQQHILQQLFNYKEVTPRIIGPIIGLAILWGMNDLARSSRDYFQMLFEDDKEKYKQSETHHLFMAILYDLNETKEISHGLYSALPEENIYKRFLDNWSTTDAELLAELLFELCDFHIYSAMDLKDKFSEILSLYYIPYEIRLVEKIRDEQGLINVKINHPLMDTQLADIPTFAYGWDLSDDEVYQFLIRRE
;
A
#
# COMPACT_ATOMS: atom_id res chain seq x y z
N MET A 1 6.29 -5.06 20.96
CA MET A 1 7.61 -4.38 21.08
C MET A 1 7.37 -3.04 21.75
N GLU A 2 8.23 -2.58 22.67
CA GLU A 2 8.02 -1.28 23.35
C GLU A 2 8.01 -0.13 22.33
N HIS A 3 7.03 0.76 22.42
CA HIS A 3 6.83 1.94 21.55
C HIS A 3 8.15 2.67 21.21
N LYS A 4 8.99 2.95 22.21
CA LYS A 4 10.29 3.62 22.01
C LYS A 4 11.22 2.92 21.01
N LYS A 5 11.21 1.57 20.97
CA LYS A 5 12.03 0.79 20.04
C LYS A 5 11.47 0.84 18.61
N ILE A 6 10.14 0.78 18.47
CA ILE A 6 9.43 0.94 17.19
C ILE A 6 9.79 2.30 16.59
N ILE A 7 9.58 3.38 17.34
CA ILE A 7 9.86 4.75 16.88
C ILE A 7 11.34 4.97 16.58
N SER A 8 12.26 4.45 17.40
CA SER A 8 13.70 4.55 17.12
C SER A 8 14.09 3.87 15.81
N SER A 9 13.56 2.67 15.56
CA SER A 9 13.79 1.94 14.31
C SER A 9 13.20 2.69 13.11
N PHE A 10 11.96 3.15 13.21
CA PHE A 10 11.30 3.96 12.20
C PHE A 10 12.12 5.21 11.84
N ASN A 11 12.52 6.00 12.84
CA ASN A 11 13.32 7.21 12.62
C ASN A 11 14.66 6.89 11.95
N LYS A 12 15.29 5.75 12.28
CA LYS A 12 16.50 5.29 11.60
C LYS A 12 16.23 5.01 10.12
N GLN A 13 15.13 4.33 9.78
CA GLN A 13 14.76 4.04 8.39
C GLN A 13 14.38 5.30 7.61
N ILE A 14 13.60 6.22 8.21
CA ILE A 14 13.27 7.51 7.58
C ILE A 14 14.54 8.34 7.31
N ASN A 15 15.46 8.40 8.27
CA ASN A 15 16.73 9.10 8.07
C ASN A 15 17.63 8.43 7.03
N LYS A 16 17.53 7.10 6.89
CA LYS A 16 18.22 6.35 5.85
C LYS A 16 17.64 6.70 4.47
N ALA A 17 16.32 6.59 4.29
CA ALA A 17 15.64 6.93 3.04
C ALA A 17 15.87 8.39 2.60
N LYS A 18 15.96 9.32 3.56
CA LYS A 18 16.33 10.72 3.27
C LYS A 18 17.73 10.88 2.67
N LYS A 19 18.69 10.02 3.04
CA LYS A 19 20.10 10.10 2.62
C LYS A 19 20.42 9.22 1.43
N GLU A 20 19.85 8.03 1.40
CA GLU A 20 20.10 7.01 0.39
C GLU A 20 19.01 7.11 -0.69
N GLY A 21 19.29 7.93 -1.69
CA GLY A 21 18.50 7.95 -2.93
C GLY A 21 18.90 6.80 -3.86
N VAL A 22 18.17 6.67 -4.96
CA VAL A 22 18.49 5.74 -6.05
C VAL A 22 19.04 6.56 -7.21
N SER A 23 20.21 6.21 -7.73
CA SER A 23 20.80 6.92 -8.86
C SER A 23 20.06 6.60 -10.16
N GLN A 24 20.10 7.50 -11.14
CA GLN A 24 19.51 7.24 -12.47
C GLN A 24 20.07 5.96 -13.10
N LYS A 25 21.37 5.70 -12.90
CA LYS A 25 22.02 4.46 -13.38
C LYS A 25 21.38 3.21 -12.77
N GLU A 26 21.05 3.22 -11.48
CA GLU A 26 20.36 2.09 -10.83
C GLU A 26 18.94 1.94 -11.38
N ILE A 27 18.22 3.05 -11.59
CA ILE A 27 16.89 3.03 -12.22
C ILE A 27 16.94 2.38 -13.61
N ASP A 28 17.90 2.79 -14.45
CA ASP A 28 18.08 2.26 -15.79
C ASP A 28 18.42 0.76 -15.75
N GLN A 29 19.25 0.32 -14.80
CA GLN A 29 19.55 -1.10 -14.58
C GLN A 29 18.31 -1.92 -14.25
N TYR A 30 17.38 -1.38 -13.45
CA TYR A 30 16.11 -2.05 -13.18
C TYR A 30 15.22 -2.12 -14.44
N TYR A 31 15.22 -1.09 -15.28
CA TYR A 31 14.46 -1.12 -16.55
C TYR A 31 15.00 -2.20 -17.49
N ASP A 32 16.32 -2.28 -17.63
CA ASP A 32 16.96 -3.31 -18.44
C ASP A 32 16.70 -4.71 -17.88
N LEU A 33 16.74 -4.87 -16.55
CA LEU A 33 16.41 -6.13 -15.89
C LEU A 33 14.96 -6.56 -16.18
N ILE A 34 13.99 -5.64 -16.08
CA ILE A 34 12.58 -5.93 -16.38
C ILE A 34 12.43 -6.37 -17.83
N LYS A 35 13.02 -5.63 -18.78
CA LYS A 35 12.95 -5.95 -20.22
C LYS A 35 13.58 -7.30 -20.52
N GLN A 36 14.73 -7.60 -19.90
CA GLN A 36 15.41 -8.88 -20.06
C GLN A 36 14.56 -10.03 -19.50
N SER A 37 13.99 -9.86 -18.31
CA SER A 37 13.11 -10.85 -17.69
C SER A 37 11.86 -11.15 -18.55
N ILE A 38 11.29 -10.12 -19.19
CA ILE A 38 10.20 -10.30 -20.17
C ILE A 38 10.65 -11.15 -21.36
N LEU A 39 11.85 -10.89 -21.91
CA LEU A 39 12.36 -11.65 -23.05
C LEU A 39 12.66 -13.11 -22.68
N ASP A 40 13.19 -13.33 -21.48
CA ASP A 40 13.48 -14.66 -20.97
C ASP A 40 12.18 -15.46 -20.72
N ASP A 41 11.17 -14.86 -20.08
CA ASP A 41 9.85 -15.49 -19.90
C ASP A 41 9.21 -15.88 -21.26
N ILE A 42 9.31 -15.02 -22.28
CA ILE A 42 8.80 -15.33 -23.63
C ILE A 42 9.54 -16.53 -24.22
N LYS A 43 10.86 -16.54 -24.12
CA LYS A 43 11.71 -17.63 -24.65
C LYS A 43 11.42 -18.96 -23.96
N ASP A 44 11.15 -18.91 -22.66
CA ASP A 44 10.88 -20.09 -21.83
C ASP A 44 9.40 -20.54 -21.90
N GLY A 45 8.55 -19.84 -22.67
CA GLY A 45 7.17 -20.21 -22.93
C GLY A 45 6.16 -19.66 -21.92
N PHE A 46 6.55 -18.75 -21.03
CA PHE A 46 5.70 -18.07 -20.04
C PHE A 46 5.04 -16.80 -20.58
N LYS A 47 4.72 -16.75 -21.89
CA LYS A 47 4.18 -15.55 -22.55
C LYS A 47 2.92 -15.01 -21.85
N GLU A 48 2.08 -15.88 -21.32
CA GLU A 48 0.81 -15.49 -20.67
C GLU A 48 1.00 -14.76 -19.33
N THR A 49 2.18 -14.85 -18.71
CA THR A 49 2.43 -14.25 -17.38
C THR A 49 3.44 -13.12 -17.40
N ILE A 50 3.87 -12.65 -18.57
CA ILE A 50 4.95 -11.65 -18.71
C ILE A 50 4.67 -10.33 -17.99
N ALA A 51 3.40 -9.97 -17.77
CA ALA A 51 3.00 -8.80 -16.99
C ALA A 51 3.57 -8.82 -15.56
N ARG A 52 3.80 -10.01 -14.97
CA ARG A 52 4.38 -10.15 -13.61
C ARG A 52 5.76 -9.51 -13.50
N ASN A 53 6.49 -9.38 -14.61
CA ASN A 53 7.82 -8.79 -14.61
C ASN A 53 7.83 -7.30 -14.20
N LEU A 54 6.69 -6.60 -14.34
CA LEU A 54 6.55 -5.24 -13.81
C LEU A 54 6.71 -5.18 -12.28
N THR A 55 6.47 -6.28 -11.56
CA THR A 55 6.69 -6.36 -10.10
C THR A 55 8.15 -6.21 -9.71
N LEU A 56 9.11 -6.50 -10.60
CA LEU A 56 10.53 -6.25 -10.34
C LEU A 56 10.83 -4.75 -10.14
N GLY A 57 9.97 -3.87 -10.66
CA GLY A 57 10.05 -2.43 -10.45
C GLY A 57 9.54 -1.94 -9.10
N ILE A 58 8.95 -2.80 -8.26
CA ILE A 58 8.43 -2.45 -6.92
C ILE A 58 9.49 -1.71 -6.09
N GLY A 59 10.72 -2.26 -6.05
CA GLY A 59 11.81 -1.69 -5.25
C GLY A 59 12.21 -0.26 -5.65
N VAL A 60 11.95 0.13 -6.90
CA VAL A 60 12.28 1.45 -7.44
C VAL A 60 11.09 2.40 -7.42
N HIS A 61 9.88 1.93 -7.75
CA HIS A 61 8.73 2.82 -7.97
C HIS A 61 7.78 2.92 -6.78
N SER A 62 7.85 1.98 -5.84
CA SER A 62 7.14 2.04 -4.55
C SER A 62 8.05 1.77 -3.34
N GLY A 63 9.36 1.70 -3.59
CA GLY A 63 10.43 1.52 -2.60
C GLY A 63 11.21 2.80 -2.30
N GLU A 64 12.54 2.74 -2.30
CA GLU A 64 13.38 3.81 -1.73
C GLU A 64 13.36 5.11 -2.52
N TYR A 65 13.33 5.05 -3.85
CA TYR A 65 13.44 6.24 -4.68
C TYR A 65 12.30 7.27 -4.50
N PRO A 66 11.01 6.91 -4.64
CA PRO A 66 9.93 7.86 -4.37
C PRO A 66 9.97 8.39 -2.94
N LYS A 67 10.30 7.53 -1.96
CA LYS A 67 10.41 7.94 -0.55
C LYS A 67 11.51 8.98 -0.36
N HIS A 68 12.68 8.77 -0.95
CA HIS A 68 13.79 9.70 -0.91
C HIS A 68 13.37 11.09 -1.42
N LEU A 69 12.74 11.15 -2.59
CA LEU A 69 12.26 12.39 -3.19
C LEU A 69 11.23 13.08 -2.28
N ILE A 70 10.17 12.36 -1.89
CA ILE A 70 9.08 12.92 -1.07
C ILE A 70 9.59 13.42 0.28
N LEU A 71 10.44 12.65 0.97
CA LEU A 71 11.01 13.01 2.28
C LEU A 71 11.96 14.22 2.22
N ASN A 72 12.49 14.56 1.05
CA ASN A 72 13.30 15.75 0.81
C ASN A 72 12.50 16.91 0.19
N GLY A 73 11.16 16.79 0.12
CA GLY A 73 10.25 17.85 -0.35
C GLY A 73 10.03 17.87 -1.86
N GLU A 74 10.59 16.92 -2.60
CA GLU A 74 10.39 16.77 -4.04
C GLU A 74 9.08 16.04 -4.32
N LYS A 75 8.00 16.81 -4.51
CA LYS A 75 6.65 16.27 -4.74
C LYS A 75 6.54 15.37 -5.97
N GLU A 76 7.44 15.52 -6.93
CA GLU A 76 7.54 14.67 -8.12
C GLU A 76 7.78 13.19 -7.77
N GLY A 77 8.26 12.88 -6.56
CA GLY A 77 8.34 11.50 -6.07
C GLY A 77 7.00 10.75 -6.12
N TRP A 78 5.87 11.46 -5.97
CA TRP A 78 4.53 10.87 -6.09
C TRP A 78 4.21 10.34 -7.49
N LYS A 79 4.86 10.84 -8.55
CA LYS A 79 4.69 10.32 -9.92
C LYS A 79 5.11 8.85 -10.04
N TYR A 80 6.17 8.45 -9.33
CA TYR A 80 6.63 7.06 -9.33
C TYR A 80 5.64 6.16 -8.57
N VAL A 81 5.02 6.66 -7.52
CA VAL A 81 3.92 5.95 -6.83
C VAL A 81 2.73 5.78 -7.76
N THR A 82 2.35 6.81 -8.54
CA THR A 82 1.29 6.68 -9.55
C THR A 82 1.65 5.67 -10.63
N ARG A 83 2.87 5.72 -11.17
CA ARG A 83 3.37 4.70 -12.12
C ARG A 83 3.23 3.29 -11.54
N TYR A 84 3.65 3.09 -10.30
CA TYR A 84 3.54 1.82 -9.62
C TYR A 84 2.09 1.33 -9.59
N LEU A 85 1.13 2.17 -9.18
CA LEU A 85 -0.29 1.81 -9.15
C LEU A 85 -0.83 1.46 -10.54
N LEU A 86 -0.44 2.21 -11.58
CA LEU A 86 -0.83 1.92 -12.97
C LEU A 86 -0.28 0.58 -13.46
N TRP A 87 0.96 0.24 -13.09
CA TRP A 87 1.53 -1.07 -13.39
C TRP A 87 0.79 -2.19 -12.64
N GLN A 88 0.44 -1.98 -11.37
CA GLN A 88 -0.35 -2.94 -10.61
C GLN A 88 -1.74 -3.15 -11.22
N GLN A 89 -2.37 -2.09 -11.73
CA GLN A 89 -3.62 -2.20 -12.45
C GLN A 89 -3.50 -3.12 -13.66
N HIS A 90 -2.46 -2.94 -14.48
CA HIS A 90 -2.21 -3.79 -15.64
C HIS A 90 -1.94 -5.25 -15.23
N ILE A 91 -1.11 -5.47 -14.21
CA ILE A 91 -0.84 -6.81 -13.68
C ILE A 91 -2.15 -7.48 -13.23
N LEU A 92 -2.99 -6.79 -12.46
CA LEU A 92 -4.27 -7.33 -12.00
C LEU A 92 -5.19 -7.68 -13.17
N GLN A 93 -5.22 -6.85 -14.23
CA GLN A 93 -6.04 -7.12 -15.42
C GLN A 93 -5.59 -8.37 -16.17
N GLN A 94 -4.27 -8.58 -16.32
CA GLN A 94 -3.73 -9.73 -17.05
C GLN A 94 -3.71 -11.01 -16.21
N LEU A 95 -3.36 -10.88 -14.93
CA LEU A 95 -2.95 -12.01 -14.08
C LEU A 95 -3.88 -12.27 -12.89
N PHE A 96 -5.11 -11.73 -12.92
CA PHE A 96 -6.09 -11.86 -11.83
C PHE A 96 -6.19 -13.31 -11.29
N ASN A 97 -6.33 -14.29 -12.19
CA ASN A 97 -6.54 -15.69 -11.80
C ASN A 97 -5.24 -16.45 -11.49
N TYR A 98 -4.07 -15.88 -11.82
CA TYR A 98 -2.77 -16.53 -11.60
C TYR A 98 -2.23 -16.31 -10.18
N LYS A 99 -2.84 -15.42 -9.39
CA LYS A 99 -2.46 -15.11 -8.01
C LYS A 99 -1.01 -14.57 -7.87
N GLU A 100 -0.52 -13.89 -8.91
CA GLU A 100 0.87 -13.38 -9.00
C GLU A 100 1.09 -12.08 -8.22
N VAL A 101 0.04 -11.31 -7.93
CA VAL A 101 0.16 -10.12 -7.07
C VAL A 101 0.22 -10.58 -5.62
N THR A 102 1.34 -10.29 -4.94
CA THR A 102 1.51 -10.72 -3.55
C THR A 102 0.44 -10.10 -2.65
N PRO A 103 -0.17 -10.86 -1.73
CA PRO A 103 -1.16 -10.32 -0.78
C PRO A 103 -0.67 -9.06 -0.04
N ARG A 104 0.65 -9.01 0.23
CA ARG A 104 1.36 -7.94 0.96
C ARG A 104 1.36 -6.55 0.31
N ILE A 105 0.90 -6.43 -0.92
CA ILE A 105 0.83 -5.14 -1.61
C ILE A 105 -0.59 -4.67 -1.88
N ILE A 106 -1.60 -5.52 -1.67
CA ILE A 106 -2.99 -5.21 -2.03
C ILE A 106 -3.59 -4.12 -1.13
N GLY A 107 -3.37 -4.20 0.18
CA GLY A 107 -3.84 -3.17 1.13
C GLY A 107 -3.39 -1.75 0.76
N PRO A 108 -2.08 -1.51 0.54
CA PRO A 108 -1.58 -0.23 0.05
C PRO A 108 -2.21 0.25 -1.26
N ILE A 109 -2.39 -0.67 -2.23
CA ILE A 109 -3.01 -0.35 -3.53
C ILE A 109 -4.45 0.12 -3.33
N ILE A 110 -5.25 -0.62 -2.55
CA ILE A 110 -6.64 -0.24 -2.21
C ILE A 110 -6.67 1.16 -1.60
N GLY A 111 -5.84 1.40 -0.57
CA GLY A 111 -5.83 2.66 0.17
C GLY A 111 -5.57 3.88 -0.70
N LEU A 112 -4.47 3.86 -1.46
CA LEU A 112 -4.13 4.97 -2.35
C LEU A 112 -5.10 5.10 -3.52
N ALA A 113 -5.57 3.99 -4.09
CA ALA A 113 -6.51 4.03 -5.20
C ALA A 113 -7.82 4.73 -4.80
N ILE A 114 -8.34 4.47 -3.58
CA ILE A 114 -9.53 5.18 -3.07
C ILE A 114 -9.22 6.66 -2.85
N LEU A 115 -8.10 6.99 -2.19
CA LEU A 115 -7.71 8.37 -1.91
C LEU A 115 -7.56 9.21 -3.19
N TRP A 116 -7.10 8.60 -4.28
CA TRP A 116 -6.91 9.26 -5.57
C TRP A 116 -8.06 9.07 -6.56
N GLY A 117 -9.16 8.43 -6.18
CA GLY A 117 -10.31 8.20 -7.05
C GLY A 117 -10.04 7.27 -8.24
N MET A 118 -9.04 6.38 -8.13
CA MET A 118 -8.72 5.34 -9.11
C MET A 118 -9.68 4.15 -8.95
N ASN A 119 -10.97 4.38 -9.20
CA ASN A 119 -12.06 3.45 -8.85
C ASN A 119 -11.91 2.04 -9.44
N ASP A 120 -11.46 1.92 -10.69
CA ASP A 120 -11.27 0.61 -11.34
C ASP A 120 -10.14 -0.20 -10.69
N LEU A 121 -9.06 0.48 -10.27
CA LEU A 121 -7.97 -0.16 -9.54
C LEU A 121 -8.40 -0.54 -8.13
N ALA A 122 -9.12 0.35 -7.43
CA ALA A 122 -9.61 0.08 -6.09
C ALA A 122 -10.53 -1.15 -6.08
N ARG A 123 -11.48 -1.22 -7.03
CA ARG A 123 -12.40 -2.35 -7.20
C ARG A 123 -11.67 -3.63 -7.55
N SER A 124 -10.83 -3.62 -8.59
CA SER A 124 -10.11 -4.83 -9.01
C SER A 124 -9.17 -5.36 -7.92
N SER A 125 -8.54 -4.49 -7.14
CA SER A 125 -7.73 -4.87 -5.99
C SER A 125 -8.55 -5.46 -4.85
N ARG A 126 -9.75 -4.92 -4.59
CA ARG A 126 -10.69 -5.46 -3.60
C ARG A 126 -11.22 -6.84 -4.01
N ASP A 127 -11.56 -7.03 -5.27
CA ASP A 127 -12.02 -8.31 -5.81
C ASP A 127 -10.91 -9.36 -5.74
N TYR A 128 -9.68 -8.97 -6.10
CA TYR A 128 -8.52 -9.84 -6.00
C TYR A 128 -8.21 -10.21 -4.53
N PHE A 129 -8.29 -9.26 -3.60
CA PHE A 129 -8.24 -9.56 -2.17
C PHE A 129 -9.30 -10.58 -1.76
N GLN A 130 -10.54 -10.45 -2.24
CA GLN A 130 -11.62 -11.38 -1.89
C GLN A 130 -11.26 -12.82 -2.27
N MET A 131 -10.77 -13.01 -3.50
CA MET A 131 -10.34 -14.31 -3.99
C MET A 131 -9.24 -14.89 -3.09
N LEU A 132 -8.19 -14.11 -2.79
CA LEU A 132 -7.09 -14.56 -1.93
C LEU A 132 -7.55 -14.86 -0.49
N PHE A 133 -8.47 -14.06 0.04
CA PHE A 133 -9.03 -14.23 1.38
C PHE A 133 -9.87 -15.51 1.47
N GLU A 134 -10.64 -15.83 0.43
CA GLU A 134 -11.43 -17.06 0.38
C GLU A 134 -10.57 -18.32 0.29
N ASP A 135 -9.41 -18.24 -0.36
CA ASP A 135 -8.46 -19.35 -0.44
C ASP A 135 -7.82 -19.69 0.92
N ASP A 136 -7.46 -18.68 1.72
CA ASP A 136 -6.74 -18.87 2.99
C ASP A 136 -7.13 -17.82 4.05
N LYS A 137 -8.32 -17.97 4.62
CA LYS A 137 -8.81 -17.07 5.68
C LYS A 137 -7.91 -17.05 6.91
N GLU A 138 -7.33 -18.20 7.29
CA GLU A 138 -6.54 -18.32 8.52
C GLU A 138 -5.26 -17.49 8.46
N LYS A 139 -4.62 -17.42 7.30
CA LYS A 139 -3.47 -16.53 7.08
C LYS A 139 -3.79 -15.06 7.39
N TYR A 140 -4.92 -14.55 6.90
CA TYR A 140 -5.34 -13.17 7.16
C TYR A 140 -5.69 -12.90 8.63
N LYS A 141 -6.20 -13.91 9.35
CA LYS A 141 -6.45 -13.80 10.79
C LYS A 141 -5.16 -13.70 11.60
N GLN A 142 -4.07 -14.30 11.13
CA GLN A 142 -2.84 -14.45 11.92
C GLN A 142 -1.78 -13.39 11.60
N SER A 143 -1.60 -13.04 10.32
CA SER A 143 -0.41 -12.28 9.89
C SER A 143 -0.64 -11.26 8.77
N GLU A 144 -1.87 -11.13 8.25
CA GLU A 144 -2.22 -10.22 7.14
C GLU A 144 -3.47 -9.36 7.42
N THR A 145 -3.72 -9.06 8.70
CA THR A 145 -4.82 -8.24 9.22
C THR A 145 -4.94 -6.82 8.64
N HIS A 146 -3.83 -6.20 8.21
CA HIS A 146 -3.81 -4.89 7.56
C HIS A 146 -4.55 -4.92 6.22
N HIS A 147 -4.36 -5.97 5.42
CA HIS A 147 -5.06 -6.10 4.14
C HIS A 147 -6.56 -6.33 4.35
N LEU A 148 -6.92 -7.08 5.39
CA LEU A 148 -8.30 -7.25 5.82
C LEU A 148 -8.91 -5.91 6.26
N PHE A 149 -8.18 -5.10 7.04
CA PHE A 149 -8.62 -3.77 7.43
C PHE A 149 -8.82 -2.85 6.22
N MET A 150 -7.89 -2.85 5.25
CA MET A 150 -8.04 -2.06 4.03
C MET A 150 -9.24 -2.48 3.18
N ALA A 151 -9.55 -3.77 3.10
CA ALA A 151 -10.76 -4.26 2.44
C ALA A 151 -12.04 -3.83 3.17
N ILE A 152 -12.03 -3.80 4.51
CA ILE A 152 -13.14 -3.26 5.31
C ILE A 152 -13.31 -1.75 5.05
N LEU A 153 -12.22 -0.98 5.00
CA LEU A 153 -12.29 0.45 4.70
C LEU A 153 -12.81 0.72 3.28
N TYR A 154 -12.46 -0.12 2.30
CA TYR A 154 -13.07 -0.07 0.96
C TYR A 154 -14.58 -0.29 1.04
N ASP A 155 -15.02 -1.39 1.66
CA ASP A 155 -16.45 -1.73 1.77
C ASP A 155 -17.22 -0.61 2.51
N LEU A 156 -16.61 -0.05 3.56
CA LEU A 156 -17.16 1.06 4.34
C LEU A 156 -17.21 2.38 3.55
N ASN A 157 -16.24 2.65 2.68
CA ASN A 157 -16.27 3.81 1.79
C ASN A 157 -17.45 3.74 0.82
N GLU A 158 -17.67 2.55 0.22
CA GLU A 158 -18.69 2.32 -0.80
C GLU A 158 -20.11 2.21 -0.23
N THR A 159 -20.26 1.48 0.89
CA THR A 159 -21.58 1.12 1.43
C THR A 159 -21.98 1.97 2.65
N LYS A 160 -21.03 2.69 3.24
CA LYS A 160 -21.18 3.39 4.53
C LYS A 160 -21.47 2.44 5.71
N GLU A 161 -21.26 1.13 5.53
CA GLU A 161 -21.44 0.10 6.56
C GLU A 161 -20.19 -0.78 6.69
N ILE A 162 -19.95 -1.30 7.91
CA ILE A 162 -18.85 -2.22 8.17
C ILE A 162 -19.22 -3.61 7.66
N SER A 163 -18.39 -4.17 6.77
CA SER A 163 -18.54 -5.53 6.25
C SER A 163 -18.41 -6.58 7.36
N HIS A 164 -19.54 -7.12 7.84
CA HIS A 164 -19.56 -8.03 8.98
C HIS A 164 -18.74 -9.32 8.75
N GLY A 165 -18.75 -9.84 7.51
CA GLY A 165 -17.98 -11.02 7.13
C GLY A 165 -16.48 -10.81 7.33
N LEU A 166 -15.94 -9.70 6.83
CA LEU A 166 -14.52 -9.37 6.99
C LEU A 166 -14.20 -8.96 8.43
N TYR A 167 -15.04 -8.14 9.06
CA TYR A 167 -14.87 -7.71 10.44
C TYR A 167 -14.79 -8.90 11.41
N SER A 168 -15.64 -9.91 11.24
CA SER A 168 -15.63 -11.11 12.09
C SER A 168 -14.35 -11.94 11.99
N ALA A 169 -13.55 -11.74 10.94
CA ALA A 169 -12.26 -12.40 10.79
C ALA A 169 -11.12 -11.65 11.52
N LEU A 170 -11.31 -10.40 11.95
CA LEU A 170 -10.28 -9.73 12.74
C LEU A 170 -10.17 -10.38 14.14
N PRO A 171 -8.94 -10.67 14.62
CA PRO A 171 -8.75 -11.15 15.99
C PRO A 171 -9.27 -10.16 17.03
N GLU A 172 -9.84 -10.66 18.12
CA GLU A 172 -10.47 -9.83 19.17
C GLU A 172 -9.53 -8.75 19.72
N GLU A 173 -8.27 -9.10 19.99
CA GLU A 173 -7.27 -8.19 20.56
C GLU A 173 -6.57 -7.31 19.51
N ASN A 174 -6.94 -7.40 18.23
CA ASN A 174 -6.29 -6.64 17.17
C ASN A 174 -6.73 -5.17 17.18
N ILE A 175 -5.79 -4.24 16.99
CA ILE A 175 -6.05 -2.80 17.00
C ILE A 175 -7.08 -2.37 15.95
N TYR A 176 -7.08 -2.99 14.76
CA TYR A 176 -8.07 -2.67 13.73
C TYR A 176 -9.50 -3.00 14.19
N LYS A 177 -9.68 -4.10 14.94
CA LYS A 177 -10.98 -4.46 15.49
C LYS A 177 -11.42 -3.47 16.57
N ARG A 178 -10.56 -3.21 17.55
CA ARG A 178 -10.80 -2.21 18.60
C ARG A 178 -11.16 -0.84 18.03
N PHE A 179 -10.47 -0.43 16.96
CA PHE A 179 -10.78 0.83 16.27
C PHE A 179 -12.15 0.78 15.59
N LEU A 180 -12.48 -0.29 14.85
CA LEU A 180 -13.77 -0.44 14.19
C LEU A 180 -14.95 -0.54 15.16
N ASP A 181 -14.76 -1.14 16.34
CA ASP A 181 -15.76 -1.17 17.42
C ASP A 181 -16.11 0.24 17.92
N ASN A 182 -15.17 1.16 17.78
CA ASN A 182 -15.31 2.56 18.15
C ASN A 182 -15.44 3.47 16.93
N TRP A 183 -15.82 2.92 15.75
CA TRP A 183 -15.91 3.68 14.51
C TRP A 183 -16.77 4.94 14.64
N SER A 184 -17.92 4.87 15.31
CA SER A 184 -18.80 6.04 15.45
C SER A 184 -18.54 6.86 16.72
N THR A 185 -17.39 6.68 17.38
CA THR A 185 -17.08 7.42 18.62
C THR A 185 -17.04 8.93 18.39
N THR A 186 -17.64 9.66 19.32
CA THR A 186 -17.54 11.12 19.44
C THR A 186 -16.54 11.55 20.53
N ASP A 187 -15.91 10.58 21.20
CA ASP A 187 -14.85 10.84 22.17
C ASP A 187 -13.53 11.09 21.43
N ALA A 188 -13.09 12.34 21.45
CA ALA A 188 -11.89 12.77 20.76
C ALA A 188 -10.60 12.20 21.39
N GLU A 189 -10.59 11.96 22.71
CA GLU A 189 -9.42 11.41 23.40
C GLU A 189 -9.25 9.93 23.04
N LEU A 190 -10.35 9.17 23.11
CA LEU A 190 -10.36 7.76 22.69
C LEU A 190 -10.00 7.60 21.21
N LEU A 191 -10.55 8.45 20.33
CA LEU A 191 -10.21 8.41 18.92
C LEU A 191 -8.72 8.69 18.68
N ALA A 192 -8.15 9.66 19.40
CA ALA A 192 -6.73 10.00 19.29
C ALA A 192 -5.84 8.85 19.77
N GLU A 193 -6.20 8.18 20.87
CA GLU A 193 -5.51 6.99 21.37
C GLU A 193 -5.50 5.86 20.33
N LEU A 194 -6.67 5.51 19.78
CA LEU A 194 -6.78 4.43 18.80
C LEU A 194 -6.03 4.74 17.50
N LEU A 195 -6.12 5.97 17.00
CA LEU A 195 -5.38 6.40 15.80
C LEU A 195 -3.86 6.42 16.03
N PHE A 196 -3.40 6.76 17.24
CA PHE A 196 -2.00 6.68 17.61
C PHE A 196 -1.51 5.22 17.62
N GLU A 197 -2.28 4.31 18.24
CA GLU A 197 -1.98 2.88 18.24
C GLU A 197 -1.97 2.29 16.82
N LEU A 198 -2.88 2.72 15.93
CA LEU A 198 -2.87 2.33 14.53
C LEU A 198 -1.58 2.76 13.81
N CYS A 199 -1.06 3.94 14.10
CA CYS A 199 0.21 4.38 13.53
C CYS A 199 1.41 3.56 14.04
N ASP A 200 1.43 3.21 15.32
CA ASP A 200 2.43 2.29 15.89
C ASP A 200 2.36 0.92 15.21
N PHE A 201 1.14 0.41 14.98
CA PHE A 201 0.92 -0.85 14.31
C PHE A 201 1.33 -0.80 12.84
N HIS A 202 1.02 0.25 12.08
CA HIS A 202 1.50 0.45 10.71
C HIS A 202 3.02 0.34 10.63
N ILE A 203 3.74 1.10 11.48
CA ILE A 203 5.21 1.06 11.50
C ILE A 203 5.68 -0.36 11.80
N TYR A 204 5.11 -0.98 12.83
CA TYR A 204 5.48 -2.34 13.20
C TYR A 204 5.25 -3.32 12.04
N SER A 205 4.09 -3.26 11.37
CA SER A 205 3.71 -4.10 10.23
C SER A 205 4.62 -3.92 9.02
N ALA A 206 5.12 -2.71 8.78
CA ALA A 206 6.08 -2.37 7.73
C ALA A 206 7.54 -2.78 8.03
N MET A 207 7.89 -3.02 9.29
CA MET A 207 9.26 -3.39 9.66
C MET A 207 9.57 -4.84 9.28
N ASP A 208 10.70 -5.01 8.58
CA ASP A 208 11.33 -6.32 8.35
C ASP A 208 12.28 -6.64 9.51
N LEU A 209 11.88 -7.59 10.35
CA LEU A 209 12.60 -7.99 11.56
C LEU A 209 13.00 -9.45 11.42
N LYS A 210 14.15 -9.82 12.03
CA LYS A 210 14.73 -11.17 11.93
C LYS A 210 13.73 -12.31 12.17
N ASP A 211 12.81 -12.13 13.10
CA ASP A 211 11.82 -13.14 13.52
C ASP A 211 10.37 -12.70 13.26
N LYS A 212 10.15 -11.66 12.42
CA LYS A 212 8.81 -11.19 12.07
C LYS A 212 8.75 -10.74 10.61
N PHE A 213 7.84 -11.39 9.89
CA PHE A 213 7.50 -11.08 8.51
C PHE A 213 6.92 -9.66 8.38
N SER A 214 7.35 -8.90 7.37
CA SER A 214 6.71 -7.63 7.03
C SER A 214 5.39 -7.89 6.31
N GLU A 215 4.30 -7.37 6.89
CA GLU A 215 2.95 -7.44 6.35
C GLU A 215 2.78 -6.39 5.23
N ILE A 216 3.32 -5.19 5.43
CA ILE A 216 3.29 -4.11 4.44
C ILE A 216 4.61 -4.11 3.67
N LEU A 217 4.60 -4.64 2.45
CA LEU A 217 5.80 -4.78 1.63
C LEU A 217 6.10 -3.54 0.77
N SER A 218 5.07 -2.94 0.16
CA SER A 218 5.19 -1.77 -0.73
C SER A 218 4.56 -0.53 -0.10
N LEU A 219 5.01 0.67 -0.50
CA LEU A 219 4.43 1.94 -0.02
C LEU A 219 4.45 2.06 1.51
N TYR A 220 5.36 1.34 2.14
CA TYR A 220 5.51 1.32 3.58
C TYR A 220 5.91 2.70 4.11
N TYR A 221 5.43 3.03 5.30
CA TYR A 221 5.55 4.36 5.91
C TYR A 221 4.76 5.49 5.24
N ILE A 222 3.95 5.19 4.22
CA ILE A 222 2.88 6.09 3.76
C ILE A 222 1.62 5.70 4.56
N PRO A 223 1.08 6.56 5.44
CA PRO A 223 -0.07 6.24 6.30
C PRO A 223 -1.40 6.37 5.55
N TYR A 224 -1.54 5.65 4.43
CA TYR A 224 -2.72 5.72 3.56
C TYR A 224 -3.99 5.26 4.28
N GLU A 225 -3.91 4.33 5.22
CA GLU A 225 -5.06 3.86 5.99
C GLU A 225 -5.57 4.94 6.95
N ILE A 226 -4.66 5.72 7.54
CA ILE A 226 -5.03 6.81 8.47
C ILE A 226 -5.73 7.91 7.68
N ARG A 227 -5.18 8.29 6.52
CA ARG A 227 -5.79 9.28 5.62
C ARG A 227 -7.14 8.82 5.07
N LEU A 228 -7.26 7.52 4.77
CA LEU A 228 -8.52 6.95 4.30
C LEU A 228 -9.58 6.95 5.42
N VAL A 229 -9.19 6.60 6.65
CA VAL A 229 -10.06 6.71 7.84
C VAL A 229 -10.55 8.14 8.01
N GLU A 230 -9.65 9.13 7.99
CA GLU A 230 -10.01 10.55 8.09
C GLU A 230 -11.06 10.93 7.02
N LYS A 231 -10.79 10.59 5.75
CA LYS A 231 -11.69 10.84 4.61
C LYS A 231 -13.08 10.23 4.82
N ILE A 232 -13.16 8.94 5.14
CA ILE A 232 -14.45 8.24 5.27
C ILE A 232 -15.25 8.81 6.45
N ARG A 233 -14.58 9.11 7.58
CA ARG A 233 -15.22 9.72 8.75
C ARG A 233 -15.77 11.11 8.45
N ASP A 234 -14.99 11.96 7.78
CA ASP A 234 -15.42 13.29 7.36
C ASP A 234 -16.66 13.21 6.45
N GLU A 235 -16.65 12.30 5.47
CA GLU A 235 -17.79 12.06 4.57
C GLU A 235 -19.05 11.56 5.30
N GLN A 236 -18.89 10.89 6.44
CA GLN A 236 -20.00 10.43 7.29
C GLN A 236 -20.41 11.48 8.35
N GLY A 237 -19.77 12.65 8.38
CA GLY A 237 -20.03 13.69 9.37
C GLY A 237 -19.56 13.31 10.79
N LEU A 238 -18.64 12.35 10.90
CA LEU A 238 -18.01 11.96 12.16
C LEU A 238 -16.85 12.91 12.47
N ILE A 239 -16.51 13.04 13.76
CA ILE A 239 -15.36 13.87 14.15
C ILE A 239 -14.05 13.21 13.71
N ASN A 240 -13.06 14.04 13.40
CA ASN A 240 -11.66 13.63 13.24
C ASN A 240 -10.77 14.37 14.24
N VAL A 241 -9.60 13.80 14.53
CA VAL A 241 -8.63 14.37 15.46
C VAL A 241 -7.24 14.38 14.84
N LYS A 242 -6.48 15.42 15.11
CA LYS A 242 -5.07 15.49 14.70
C LYS A 242 -4.24 14.72 15.71
N ILE A 243 -3.58 13.66 15.25
CA ILE A 243 -2.63 12.89 16.06
C ILE A 243 -1.21 13.46 15.92
N ASN A 244 -0.48 13.49 17.03
CA ASN A 244 0.93 13.87 17.08
C ASN A 244 1.80 12.60 17.14
N HIS A 245 2.06 12.01 15.98
CA HIS A 245 2.78 10.74 15.86
C HIS A 245 3.89 10.87 14.81
N PRO A 246 5.11 10.35 15.03
CA PRO A 246 6.23 10.50 14.11
C PRO A 246 5.95 10.08 12.66
N LEU A 247 5.10 9.07 12.45
CA LEU A 247 4.61 8.66 11.11
C LEU A 247 3.90 9.80 10.38
N MET A 248 3.01 10.50 11.08
CA MET A 248 2.17 11.58 10.55
C MET A 248 2.93 12.90 10.40
N ASP A 249 4.08 13.04 11.05
CA ASP A 249 4.95 14.22 10.94
C ASP A 249 5.91 14.16 9.72
N THR A 250 5.89 13.06 8.96
CA THR A 250 6.72 12.91 7.76
C THR A 250 6.05 13.48 6.52
N GLN A 251 6.85 13.87 5.52
CA GLN A 251 6.35 14.26 4.19
C GLN A 251 5.59 13.12 3.48
N LEU A 252 5.78 11.87 3.88
CA LEU A 252 5.04 10.73 3.33
C LEU A 252 3.57 10.73 3.79
N ALA A 253 3.26 11.39 4.91
CA ALA A 253 1.89 11.58 5.38
C ALA A 253 1.13 12.67 4.61
N ASP A 254 1.83 13.50 3.83
CA ASP A 254 1.25 14.54 2.97
C ASP A 254 0.83 13.96 1.61
N ILE A 255 -0.07 12.97 1.66
CA ILE A 255 -0.60 12.31 0.46
C ILE A 255 -1.37 13.34 -0.39
N PRO A 256 -1.03 13.50 -1.69
CA PRO A 256 -1.74 14.39 -2.60
C PRO A 256 -3.23 14.05 -2.69
N THR A 257 -4.07 15.07 -2.88
CA THR A 257 -5.52 14.87 -3.06
C THR A 257 -5.89 14.18 -4.38
N PHE A 258 -4.99 14.18 -5.36
CA PHE A 258 -5.12 13.47 -6.63
C PHE A 258 -3.78 12.85 -7.03
N ALA A 259 -3.85 11.74 -7.76
CA ALA A 259 -2.66 11.09 -8.31
C ALA A 259 -1.88 12.07 -9.21
N TYR A 260 -0.56 12.05 -9.12
CA TYR A 260 0.27 12.82 -10.04
C TYR A 260 0.21 12.18 -11.44
N GLY A 261 0.07 12.99 -12.48
CA GLY A 261 0.00 12.46 -13.84
C GLY A 261 1.24 11.64 -14.23
N TRP A 262 1.00 10.44 -14.75
CA TRP A 262 1.99 9.57 -15.40
C TRP A 262 1.41 9.06 -16.71
N ASP A 263 2.09 9.31 -17.83
CA ASP A 263 1.63 8.85 -19.14
C ASP A 263 2.23 7.48 -19.46
N LEU A 264 1.38 6.46 -19.51
CA LEU A 264 1.80 5.12 -19.90
C LEU A 264 2.20 5.03 -21.37
N SER A 265 1.76 5.95 -22.26
CA SER A 265 2.20 5.94 -23.66
C SER A 265 3.69 6.23 -23.81
N ASP A 266 4.24 6.98 -22.85
CA ASP A 266 5.65 7.40 -22.84
C ASP A 266 6.51 6.52 -21.90
N ASP A 267 5.89 5.58 -21.19
CA ASP A 267 6.56 4.67 -20.28
C ASP A 267 7.28 3.56 -21.05
N GLU A 268 8.60 3.68 -21.20
CA GLU A 268 9.40 2.77 -22.03
C GLU A 268 9.26 1.29 -21.64
N VAL A 269 9.23 0.96 -20.34
CA VAL A 269 9.13 -0.42 -19.85
C VAL A 269 7.72 -0.96 -20.11
N TYR A 270 6.70 -0.17 -19.82
CA TYR A 270 5.31 -0.55 -20.09
C TYR A 270 5.06 -0.73 -21.59
N GLN A 271 5.52 0.21 -22.42
CA GLN A 271 5.44 0.12 -23.88
C GLN A 271 6.20 -1.09 -24.43
N PHE A 272 7.32 -1.48 -23.80
CA PHE A 272 8.05 -2.68 -24.17
C PHE A 272 7.25 -3.95 -23.87
N LEU A 273 6.57 -4.01 -22.73
CA LEU A 273 5.69 -5.12 -22.34
C LEU A 273 4.50 -5.27 -23.30
N ILE A 274 3.68 -4.22 -23.47
CA ILE A 274 2.41 -4.33 -24.20
C ILE A 274 2.59 -4.66 -25.69
N ARG A 275 3.75 -4.36 -26.29
CA ARG A 275 4.07 -4.76 -27.68
C ARG A 275 4.30 -6.27 -27.84
N ARG A 276 4.39 -7.00 -26.72
CA ARG A 276 4.73 -8.42 -26.66
C ARG A 276 3.64 -9.29 -26.03
N GLU A 277 2.62 -8.67 -25.45
CA GLU A 277 1.36 -9.34 -25.08
C GLU A 277 0.60 -9.72 -26.35
#